data_AF-A0A2W7BUE3-F1
#
_entry.id   AF-A0A2W7BUE3-F1
#
_cell.length_a   1.000
_cell.length_b   1.000
_cell.length_c   1.000
_cell.angle_alpha   90.00
_cell.angle_beta   90.00
_cell.angle_gamma   90.00
#
_symmetry.space_group_name_H-M   'P 1'
#
loop_
_entity.id
_entity.type
_entity.pdbx_description
1 polymer ?
#
loop_
_entity_poly.entity_id
_entity_poly.type
_entity_poly.pdbx_seq_one_letter_code
_entity_poly.pdbx_strand_id
1 'polypeptide(L)'
;MRELVTSYGIDACHAAIADLFVEGERRGRTGLASLPQGTFRIEEEQDDGALWRAAITISPERFSVDLRGNPAQRKAPYNVSRDGAVIACQMIFKALTDRRCSPMRDRSACWR
;
A
#
# COMPACT_ATOMS: atom_id res chain seq x y z
N MET A 1 -6.16 -11.79 -22.16
CA MET A 1 -7.31 -10.91 -22.47
C MET A 1 -8.11 -11.34 -23.69
N ARG A 2 -7.53 -11.54 -24.88
CA ARG A 2 -8.29 -11.97 -26.07
C ARG A 2 -9.13 -13.24 -25.85
N GLU A 3 -8.54 -14.27 -25.27
CA GLU A 3 -9.24 -15.54 -25.00
C GLU A 3 -10.41 -15.39 -24.02
N LEU A 4 -10.27 -14.61 -22.95
CA LEU A 4 -11.36 -14.31 -22.02
C LEU A 4 -12.53 -13.59 -22.70
N VAL A 5 -12.22 -12.62 -23.57
CA VAL A 5 -13.24 -11.89 -24.34
C VAL A 5 -13.93 -12.80 -25.35
N THR A 6 -13.20 -13.71 -26.01
CA THR A 6 -13.80 -14.70 -26.91
C THR A 6 -14.72 -15.66 -26.16
N SER A 7 -14.33 -16.13 -24.98
CA SER A 7 -15.10 -17.11 -24.21
C SER A 7 -16.29 -16.52 -23.46
N TYR A 8 -16.18 -15.28 -22.97
CA TYR A 8 -17.18 -14.67 -22.07
C TYR A 8 -17.80 -13.37 -22.59
N GLY A 9 -17.29 -12.81 -23.69
CA GLY A 9 -17.72 -11.53 -24.24
C GLY A 9 -17.04 -10.32 -23.57
N ILE A 10 -16.97 -9.23 -24.31
CA ILE A 10 -16.34 -7.98 -23.85
C ILE A 10 -17.13 -7.31 -22.72
N ASP A 11 -18.46 -7.39 -22.77
CA ASP A 11 -19.33 -6.78 -21.76
C ASP A 11 -19.18 -7.47 -20.39
N ALA A 12 -19.11 -8.80 -20.38
CA ALA A 12 -18.83 -9.55 -19.15
C ALA A 12 -17.45 -9.23 -18.59
N CYS A 13 -16.43 -9.05 -19.45
CA CYS A 13 -15.09 -8.65 -19.02
C CYS A 13 -15.10 -7.25 -18.38
N HIS A 14 -15.81 -6.28 -18.96
CA HIS A 14 -15.94 -4.94 -18.40
C HIS A 14 -16.70 -4.96 -17.06
N ALA A 15 -17.80 -5.71 -16.97
CA ALA A 15 -18.56 -5.87 -15.74
C ALA A 15 -17.68 -6.47 -14.62
N ALA A 16 -16.91 -7.52 -14.92
CA ALA A 16 -16.00 -8.13 -13.96
C ALA A 16 -14.91 -7.16 -13.47
N ILE A 17 -14.36 -6.32 -14.36
CA ILE A 17 -13.39 -5.30 -13.96
C ILE A 17 -14.04 -4.25 -13.04
N ALA A 18 -15.25 -3.80 -13.34
CA ALA A 18 -15.98 -2.86 -12.50
C ALA A 18 -16.25 -3.47 -11.10
N ASP A 19 -16.69 -4.72 -11.05
CA ASP A 19 -16.94 -5.44 -9.80
C ASP A 19 -15.66 -5.60 -8.97
N LEU A 20 -14.51 -5.84 -9.61
CA LEU A 20 -13.22 -5.90 -8.92
C LEU A 20 -12.86 -4.58 -8.22
N PHE A 21 -13.18 -3.42 -8.83
CA PHE A 21 -12.97 -2.13 -8.19
C PHE A 21 -13.89 -1.90 -6.99
N VAL A 22 -15.18 -2.22 -7.13
CA VAL A 22 -16.17 -2.10 -6.04
C VAL A 22 -15.77 -2.98 -4.85
N GLU A 23 -15.43 -4.24 -5.12
CA GLU A 23 -15.02 -5.17 -4.08
C GLU A 23 -13.68 -4.76 -3.45
N GLY A 24 -12.74 -4.27 -4.26
CA GLY A 24 -11.47 -3.73 -3.78
C GLY A 24 -11.65 -2.56 -2.81
N GLU A 25 -12.50 -1.59 -3.15
CA GLU A 25 -12.82 -0.46 -2.27
C GLU A 25 -13.48 -0.93 -0.98
N ARG A 26 -14.49 -1.79 -1.06
CA ARG A 26 -15.19 -2.34 0.10
C ARG A 26 -14.24 -3.05 1.06
N ARG A 27 -13.32 -3.87 0.53
CA ARG A 27 -12.28 -4.55 1.32
C ARG A 27 -11.33 -3.54 1.96
N GLY A 28 -10.84 -2.57 1.19
CA GLY A 28 -9.94 -1.53 1.69
C GLY A 28 -10.54 -0.73 2.84
N ARG A 29 -11.80 -0.30 2.72
CA ARG A 29 -12.53 0.41 3.78
C ARG A 29 -12.74 -0.44 5.03
N THR A 30 -13.14 -1.70 4.84
CA THR A 30 -13.32 -2.66 5.96
C THR A 30 -12.00 -2.88 6.70
N GLY A 31 -10.90 -3.07 5.96
CA GLY A 31 -9.57 -3.25 6.53
C GLY A 31 -9.10 -2.00 7.27
N LEU A 32 -9.28 -0.82 6.68
CA LEU A 32 -8.93 0.47 7.27
C LEU A 32 -9.63 0.69 8.61
N ALA A 33 -10.93 0.41 8.69
CA ALA A 33 -11.70 0.54 9.93
C ALA A 33 -11.22 -0.37 11.07
N SER A 34 -10.44 -1.41 10.75
CA SER A 34 -9.87 -2.34 11.74
C SER A 34 -8.46 -1.95 12.22
N LEU A 35 -7.83 -0.95 11.59
CA LEU A 35 -6.50 -0.49 11.96
C LEU A 35 -6.56 0.43 13.20
N PRO A 36 -5.48 0.48 14.02
CA PRO A 36 -5.40 1.42 15.12
C PRO A 36 -5.41 2.87 14.60
N GLN A 37 -6.27 3.71 15.18
CA GLN A 37 -6.34 5.12 14.83
C GLN A 37 -5.19 5.91 15.49
N GLY A 38 -4.72 6.94 14.79
CA GLY A 38 -3.66 7.82 15.30
C GLY A 38 -2.59 8.12 14.26
N THR A 39 -1.49 8.72 14.72
CA THR A 39 -0.35 9.07 13.88
C THR A 39 0.90 8.34 14.33
N PHE A 40 1.47 7.56 13.42
CA PHE A 40 2.69 6.77 13.60
C PHE A 40 3.82 7.45 12.86
N ARG A 41 4.94 7.73 13.55
CA ARG A 41 6.09 8.45 12.98
C ARG A 41 7.34 7.61 13.08
N ILE A 42 8.19 7.74 12.08
CA ILE A 42 9.53 7.18 12.07
C ILE A 42 10.51 8.24 11.57
N GLU A 43 11.67 8.29 12.22
CA GLU A 43 12.85 8.98 11.75
C GLU A 43 14.00 7.99 11.75
N GLU A 44 14.77 7.94 10.67
CA GLU A 44 15.86 6.98 10.50
C GLU A 44 17.05 7.65 9.83
N GLU A 45 18.19 7.65 10.53
CA GLU A 45 19.46 8.11 9.98
C GLU A 45 20.04 7.05 9.05
N GLN A 46 20.38 7.46 7.83
CA GLN A 46 21.04 6.62 6.85
C GLN A 46 22.55 6.64 7.03
N ASP A 47 23.27 5.68 6.42
CA ASP A 47 24.73 5.55 6.54
C ASP A 47 25.55 6.80 6.15
N ASP A 48 24.94 7.73 5.40
CA ASP A 48 25.56 8.99 5.01
C ASP A 48 25.10 10.21 5.84
N GLY A 49 24.48 9.96 6.98
CA GLY A 49 24.00 10.96 7.93
C GLY A 49 22.69 11.65 7.51
N ALA A 50 22.09 11.25 6.39
CA ALA A 50 20.79 11.77 5.98
C ALA A 50 19.69 11.25 6.92
N LEU A 51 18.91 12.15 7.52
CA LEU A 51 17.75 11.78 8.33
C LEU A 51 16.50 11.66 7.46
N TRP A 52 15.96 10.46 7.34
CA TRP A 52 14.73 10.18 6.61
C TRP A 52 13.54 10.16 7.55
N ARG A 53 12.40 10.68 7.10
CA ARG A 53 11.19 10.86 7.91
C ARG A 53 9.96 10.34 7.19
N ALA A 54 9.09 9.66 7.92
CA ALA A 54 7.75 9.35 7.44
C ALA A 54 6.73 9.40 8.58
N ALA A 55 5.52 9.82 8.26
CA ALA A 55 4.39 9.72 9.17
C ALA A 55 3.17 9.12 8.48
N ILE A 56 2.49 8.20 9.16
CA ILE A 56 1.23 7.61 8.72
C ILE A 56 0.15 8.02 9.70
N THR A 57 -0.89 8.70 9.20
CA THR A 57 -2.08 9.04 9.98
C THR A 57 -3.25 8.19 9.52
N ILE A 58 -3.85 7.46 10.46
CA ILE A 58 -4.98 6.57 10.24
C ILE A 58 -6.20 7.20 10.94
N SER A 59 -7.21 7.55 10.16
CA SER A 59 -8.55 7.93 10.61
C SER A 59 -9.56 6.88 10.13
N PRO A 60 -10.82 6.93 10.59
CA PRO A 60 -11.84 5.96 10.15
C PRO A 60 -12.05 5.95 8.62
N GLU A 61 -11.85 7.09 7.96
CA GLU A 61 -12.10 7.27 6.52
C GLU A 61 -10.83 7.37 5.68
N ARG A 62 -9.66 7.61 6.30
CA ARG A 62 -8.45 7.98 5.56
C ARG A 62 -7.19 7.33 6.10
N PHE A 63 -6.36 6.88 5.16
CA PHE A 63 -4.96 6.52 5.39
C PHE A 63 -4.08 7.56 4.70
N SER A 64 -3.38 8.38 5.48
CA SER A 64 -2.55 9.48 4.96
C SER A 64 -1.08 9.23 5.25
N VAL A 65 -0.24 9.27 4.22
CA VAL A 65 1.22 9.17 4.34
C VAL A 65 1.83 10.54 4.09
N ASP A 66 2.66 10.99 5.02
CA ASP A 66 3.42 12.24 4.95
C ASP A 66 4.91 11.92 4.82
N LEU A 67 5.49 12.37 3.71
CA LEU A 67 6.92 12.22 3.38
C LEU A 67 7.62 13.59 3.33
N ARG A 68 7.02 14.64 3.89
CA ARG A 68 7.62 15.98 3.93
C ARG A 68 8.80 16.02 4.91
N GLY A 69 9.69 16.98 4.70
CA GLY A 69 10.86 17.18 5.56
C GLY A 69 11.99 16.17 5.35
N ASN A 70 11.93 15.41 4.25
CA ASN A 70 13.03 14.58 3.76
C ASN A 70 14.06 15.42 2.97
N PRO A 71 15.32 14.94 2.85
CA PRO A 71 16.35 15.60 2.07
C PRO A 71 15.98 15.82 0.59
N ALA A 72 16.63 16.80 -0.04
CA ALA A 72 16.51 17.00 -1.49
C ALA A 72 17.11 15.82 -2.27
N GLN A 73 16.76 15.71 -3.57
CA GLN A 73 17.31 14.66 -4.43
C GLN A 73 18.83 14.73 -4.46
N ARG A 74 19.48 13.57 -4.60
CA ARG A 74 20.94 13.45 -4.57
C ARG A 74 21.49 12.84 -5.84
N LYS A 75 22.77 13.07 -6.12
CA LYS A 75 23.49 12.42 -7.22
C LYS A 75 23.91 11.00 -6.82
N ALA A 76 22.93 10.18 -6.47
CA ALA A 76 23.09 8.83 -5.94
C ALA A 76 21.85 7.98 -6.29
N PRO A 77 21.93 6.64 -6.28
CA PRO A 77 20.82 5.76 -6.66
C PRO A 77 19.76 5.57 -5.55
N TYR A 78 19.54 6.57 -4.70
CA TYR A 78 18.61 6.51 -3.56
C TYR A 78 17.30 7.28 -3.80
N ASN A 79 17.19 8.00 -4.92
CA ASN A 79 16.00 8.79 -5.21
C ASN A 79 14.86 7.89 -5.70
N VAL A 80 13.63 8.23 -5.34
CA VAL A 80 12.42 7.58 -5.84
C VAL A 80 11.57 8.61 -6.58
N SER A 81 10.91 8.18 -7.66
CA SER A 81 9.93 9.01 -8.34
C SER A 81 8.67 9.18 -7.48
N ARG A 82 7.84 10.17 -7.81
CA ARG A 82 6.54 10.36 -7.17
C ARG A 82 5.68 9.10 -7.27
N ASP A 83 5.64 8.47 -8.44
CA ASP A 83 4.81 7.29 -8.67
C ASP A 83 5.36 6.08 -7.91
N GLY A 84 6.67 5.92 -7.82
CA GLY A 84 7.30 4.90 -7.00
C GLY A 84 6.92 5.04 -5.52
N ALA A 85 6.95 6.28 -5.00
CA ALA A 85 6.53 6.56 -3.62
C ALA A 85 5.02 6.26 -3.40
N VAL A 86 4.16 6.61 -4.36
CA VAL A 86 2.72 6.33 -4.29
C VAL A 86 2.46 4.82 -4.29
N ILE A 87 3.11 4.07 -5.18
CA ILE A 87 2.98 2.60 -5.25
C ILE A 87 3.43 1.96 -3.94
N ALA A 88 4.57 2.38 -3.37
CA ALA A 88 5.04 1.90 -2.08
C ALA A 88 4.01 2.14 -0.96
N CYS A 89 3.42 3.35 -0.91
CA CYS A 89 2.36 3.67 0.04
C CYS A 89 1.11 2.79 -0.14
N GLN A 90 0.71 2.55 -1.40
CA GLN A 90 -0.43 1.67 -1.72
C GLN A 90 -0.16 0.21 -1.33
N MET A 91 1.07 -0.27 -1.50
CA MET A 91 1.48 -1.60 -1.06
C MET A 91 1.40 -1.74 0.47
N ILE A 92 1.88 -0.73 1.21
CA ILE A 92 1.74 -0.69 2.68
C ILE A 92 0.26 -0.72 3.07
N PHE A 93 -0.57 0.14 2.49
CA PHE A 93 -2.00 0.17 2.76
C PHE A 93 -2.65 -1.20 2.49
N LYS A 94 -2.36 -1.83 1.35
CA LYS A 94 -2.86 -3.16 1.00
C LYS A 94 -2.40 -4.22 1.99
N ALA A 95 -1.12 -4.22 2.37
CA ALA A 95 -0.57 -5.20 3.32
C ALA A 95 -1.20 -5.10 4.71
N LEU A 96 -1.54 -3.88 5.15
CA LEU A 96 -2.19 -3.62 6.43
C LEU A 96 -3.71 -3.91 6.41
N THR A 97 -4.39 -3.57 5.31
CA THR A 97 -5.86 -3.69 5.23
C THR A 97 -6.36 -5.04 4.74
N ASP A 98 -5.56 -5.77 3.94
CA ASP A 98 -5.92 -7.11 3.46
C ASP A 98 -5.24 -8.21 4.28
N ARG A 99 -5.94 -8.66 5.34
CA ARG A 99 -5.48 -9.76 6.20
C ARG A 99 -5.31 -11.10 5.48
N ARG A 100 -5.87 -11.29 4.27
CA ARG A 100 -5.67 -12.51 3.47
C ARG A 100 -4.38 -12.48 2.64
N CYS A 101 -3.80 -11.30 2.45
CA CYS A 101 -2.61 -11.07 1.63
C CYS A 101 -1.33 -10.86 2.47
N SER A 102 -1.35 -11.19 3.77
CA SER A 102 -0.16 -11.10 4.63
C SER A 102 0.65 -12.40 4.59
N PRO A 103 1.88 -12.41 4.04
CA PRO A 103 2.81 -13.53 4.20
C PRO A 103 3.33 -13.68 5.64
N MET A 104 2.97 -12.75 6.54
CA MET A 104 3.51 -12.63 7.89
C MET A 104 2.63 -13.30 8.96
N ARG A 105 1.66 -14.14 8.54
CA ARG A 105 0.72 -14.81 9.44
C ARG A 105 0.97 -16.31 9.63
N ASP A 106 1.95 -16.91 8.95
CA ASP A 106 2.53 -18.17 9.40
C ASP A 106 3.80 -17.91 10.24
N ARG A 107 3.58 -17.46 11.48
CA ARG A 107 4.63 -17.43 12.51
C ARG A 107 4.86 -18.80 13.15
N SER A 108 4.15 -19.84 12.72
CA SER A 108 4.29 -21.22 13.21
C SER A 108 5.39 -22.02 12.49
N ALA A 109 5.92 -21.53 11.36
CA ALA A 109 6.93 -22.24 10.57
C ALA A 109 8.39 -21.75 10.77
N CYS A 110 8.67 -20.84 11.71
CA CYS A 110 10.02 -20.28 11.88
C CYS A 110 10.70 -20.63 13.22
N TRP A 111 10.01 -21.32 14.15
CA TRP A 111 10.58 -21.76 15.43
C TRP A 111 10.12 -23.15 15.87
N ARG A 112 10.20 -24.13 14.97
CA ARG A 112 10.40 -25.56 15.29
C ARG A 112 11.26 -26.20 14.22
#